data_AF-T4VGV2-F1
#
_entry.id   AF-T4VGV2-F1
#
_cell.length_a   1.000
_cell.length_b   1.000
_cell.length_c   1.000
_cell.angle_alpha   90.00
_cell.angle_beta   90.00
_cell.angle_gamma   90.00
#
_symmetry.space_group_name_H-M   'P 1'
#
loop_
_entity.id
_entity.type
_entity.pdbx_description
1 polymer ?
#
loop_
_entity_poly.entity_id
_entity_poly.type
_entity_poly.pdbx_seq_one_letter_code
_entity_poly.pdbx_strand_id
1 'polypeptide(L)' 'MTQIVNIITYCIKAVQVIAIAWAGFKLCVYGTAYMRKNAQKVEEAKDGMKNVVGGLVVVLGCQAIVQFLKNGMNF' A
#
# COMPACT_ATOMS: atom_id res chain seq x y z
N MET A 1 -26.37 8.92 2.01
CA MET A 1 -25.12 8.88 2.79
C MET A 1 -24.22 7.71 2.39
N THR A 2 -24.77 6.53 2.11
CA THR A 2 -24.03 5.29 1.78
C THR A 2 -23.26 5.32 0.46
N GLN A 3 -23.78 5.96 -0.60
CA GLN A 3 -23.09 6.00 -1.90
C GLN A 3 -21.81 6.84 -1.90
N ILE A 4 -21.80 8.00 -1.24
CA ILE A 4 -20.61 8.86 -1.14
C ILE A 4 -19.49 8.14 -0.41
N VAL A 5 -19.81 7.46 0.70
CA VAL A 5 -18.85 6.65 1.46
C VAL A 5 -18.32 5.48 0.62
N ASN A 6 -19.17 4.84 -0.19
CA ASN A 6 -18.74 3.77 -1.08
C ASN A 6 -17.80 4.27 -2.18
N ILE A 7 -18.06 5.43 -2.79
CA ILE A 7 -17.18 6.04 -3.79
C ILE A 7 -15.81 6.37 -3.18
N ILE A 8 -15.79 7.01 -2.00
CA ILE A 8 -14.54 7.33 -1.28
C ILE A 8 -13.77 6.05 -0.96
N THR A 9 -14.45 5.00 -0.49
CA THR A 9 -13.83 3.69 -0.20
C THR A 9 -13.25 3.06 -1.46
N TYR A 10 -13.94 3.19 -2.59
CA TYR A 10 -13.46 2.71 -3.89
C TYR A 10 -12.20 3.44 -4.36
N CYS A 11 -12.16 4.77 -4.20
CA CYS A 11 -10.97 5.56 -4.51
C CYS A 11 -9.77 5.16 -3.64
N ILE A 12 -9.97 4.95 -2.33
CA ILE A 12 -8.91 4.48 -1.43
C ILE A 12 -8.41 3.10 -1.84
N LYS A 13 -9.31 2.17 -2.19
CA LYS A 13 -8.92 0.85 -2.70
C LYS A 13 -8.14 0.94 -4.02
N ALA A 14 -8.53 1.84 -4.93
CA ALA A 14 -7.78 2.04 -6.17
C ALA A 14 -6.34 2.51 -5.91
N VAL A 15 -6.15 3.45 -4.98
CA VAL A 15 -4.81 3.91 -4.57
C VAL A 15 -4.01 2.77 -3.91
N GLN A 16 -4.65 1.95 -3.07
CA GLN A 16 -4.00 0.77 -2.48
C GLN A 16 -3.52 -0.22 -3.55
N VAL A 17 -4.32 -0.50 -4.58
CA VAL A 17 -3.93 -1.39 -5.69
C VAL A 17 -2.72 -0.85 -6.43
N ILE A 18 -2.70 0.45 -6.74
CA ILE A 18 -1.56 1.11 -7.40
C ILE A 18 -0.31 1.04 -6.53
N ALA A 19 -0.45 1.29 -5.22
CA ALA A 19 0.66 1.22 -4.27
C ALA A 19 1.26 -0.20 -4.17
N ILE A 20 0.40 -1.23 -4.09
CA ILE A 20 0.83 -2.63 -4.04
C ILE A 20 1.48 -3.04 -5.37
N ALA A 21 0.93 -2.62 -6.52
CA ALA A 21 1.55 -2.87 -7.82
C ALA A 21 2.96 -2.27 -7.91
N TRP A 22 3.14 -1.05 -7.41
CA TRP A 22 4.46 -0.42 -7.29
C TRP A 22 5.40 -1.15 -6.34
N ALA A 23 4.89 -1.64 -5.20
CA ALA A 23 5.65 -2.48 -4.27
C ALA A 23 6.16 -3.76 -4.95
N GLY A 24 5.26 -4.43 -5.69
CA GLY A 24 5.57 -5.64 -6.45
C GLY A 24 6.62 -5.39 -7.52
N PHE A 25 6.53 -4.27 -8.24
CA PHE A 25 7.55 -3.88 -9.21
C PHE A 25 8.92 -3.69 -8.55
N LYS A 26 9.00 -2.97 -7.42
CA LYS A 26 10.26 -2.80 -6.68
C LYS A 26 10.79 -4.11 -6.09
N LEU A 27 9.94 -5.04 -5.68
CA LEU A 27 10.33 -6.40 -5.29
C LEU A 27 10.97 -7.18 -6.45
N CYS A 28 10.40 -7.10 -7.66
CA CYS A 28 10.99 -7.69 -8.86
C CYS A 28 12.35 -7.06 -9.20
N VAL A 29 12.47 -5.73 -9.09
CA VAL A 29 13.75 -5.01 -9.26
C VAL A 29 14.77 -5.44 -8.20
N TYR A 30 14.36 -5.58 -6.94
CA TYR A 30 15.20 -6.08 -5.86
C TYR A 30 15.70 -7.49 -6.16
N GLY A 31 14.82 -8.43 -6.54
CA GLY A 31 15.20 -9.81 -6.85
C GLY A 31 16.16 -9.90 -8.05
N THR A 32 15.89 -9.15 -9.11
CA THR A 32 16.77 -9.12 -10.29
C THR A 32 18.11 -8.44 -10.01
N ALA A 33 18.15 -7.37 -9.21
CA ALA A 33 19.37 -6.70 -8.78
C ALA A 33 20.21 -7.60 -7.84
N TYR A 34 19.54 -8.34 -6.95
CA TYR A 34 20.17 -9.29 -6.05
C TYR A 34 20.85 -10.43 -6.81
N MET A 35 20.18 -11.00 -7.82
CA MET A 35 20.77 -12.01 -8.72
C MET A 35 21.95 -11.47 -9.53
N ARG A 36 21.95 -10.17 -9.87
CA ARG A 36 23.05 -9.49 -10.58
C ARG A 36 24.16 -8.99 -9.64
N LYS A 37 24.10 -9.28 -8.34
CA LYS A 37 25.05 -8.81 -7.31
C LYS A 37 25.28 -7.29 -7.33
N ASN A 38 24.29 -6.51 -7.75
CA ASN A 38 24.40 -5.05 -7.83
C ASN A 38 23.82 -4.42 -6.55
N ALA A 39 24.67 -4.22 -5.55
CA ALA A 39 24.27 -3.73 -4.22
C ALA A 39 23.56 -2.37 -4.26
N GLN A 40 23.95 -1.47 -5.17
CA GLN A 40 23.34 -0.14 -5.29
C GLN A 40 21.86 -0.21 -5.66
N LYS A 41 21.50 -1.07 -6.63
CA LYS A 41 20.10 -1.25 -7.05
C LYS A 41 19.26 -2.00 -6.01
N VAL A 42 19.89 -2.87 -5.23
CA VAL A 42 19.25 -3.55 -4.09
C VAL A 42 18.85 -2.54 -3.02
N GLU A 43 19.72 -1.57 -2.73
CA GLU A 43 19.46 -0.55 -1.72
C GLU A 43 18.39 0.46 -2.16
N GLU A 44 18.42 0.94 -3.41
CA GLU A 44 17.35 1.77 -3.99
C GLU A 44 15.98 1.09 -4.02
N ALA A 45 15.97 -0.23 -4.28
CA ALA A 45 14.75 -1.01 -4.25
C ALA A 45 14.22 -1.15 -2.82
N LYS A 46 15.12 -1.36 -1.84
CA LYS A 46 14.80 -1.46 -0.42
C LYS A 46 14.25 -0.17 0.17
N ASP A 47 14.84 0.98 -0.15
CA ASP A 47 14.34 2.28 0.31
C ASP A 47 12.99 2.63 -0.31
N GLY A 48 12.81 2.32 -1.60
CA GLY A 48 11.49 2.47 -2.20
C GLY A 48 10.43 1.55 -1.59
N MET A 49 10.78 0.31 -1.24
CA MET A 49 9.87 -0.59 -0.53
C MET A 49 9.52 -0.08 0.87
N LYS A 50 10.47 0.49 1.63
CA LYS A 50 10.18 1.08 2.95
C LYS A 50 9.12 2.19 2.86
N ASN A 51 9.24 3.07 1.88
CA ASN A 51 8.26 4.15 1.69
C ASN A 51 6.87 3.60 1.34
N VAL A 52 6.81 2.58 0.49
CA VAL A 52 5.53 1.95 0.11
C VAL A 52 4.92 1.21 1.30
N VAL A 53 5.70 0.47 2.09
CA VAL A 53 5.24 -0.22 3.30
C VAL A 53 4.72 0.77 4.34
N GLY A 54 5.45 1.87 4.58
CA GLY A 54 5.01 2.93 5.49
C GLY A 54 3.67 3.53 5.07
N GLY A 55 3.52 3.87 3.79
CA GLY A 55 2.23 4.34 3.25
C GLY A 55 1.11 3.31 3.39
N LEU A 56 1.38 2.04 3.10
CA LEU A 56 0.39 0.96 3.19
C LEU A 56 -0.11 0.77 4.62
N VAL A 57 0.78 0.79 5.62
CA VAL A 57 0.43 0.67 7.04
C VAL A 57 -0.51 1.79 7.48
N VAL A 58 -0.23 3.02 7.07
CA VAL A 58 -1.08 4.18 7.40
C VAL A 58 -2.47 4.03 6.78
N VAL A 59 -2.56 3.70 5.49
CA VAL A 59 -3.86 3.56 4.82
C VAL A 59 -4.66 2.40 5.41
N LEU A 60 -4.02 1.25 5.68
CA LEU A 60 -4.69 0.11 6.31
C LEU A 60 -5.15 0.43 7.74
N GLY A 61 -4.36 1.18 8.51
CA GLY A 61 -4.74 1.67 9.83
C GLY A 61 -5.97 2.57 9.78
N CYS A 62 -5.99 3.55 8.86
CA CYS A 62 -7.17 4.40 8.66
C CYS A 62 -8.40 3.58 8.24
N GLN A 63 -8.22 2.60 7.35
CA GLN A 63 -9.31 1.74 6.89
C GLN A 63 -9.88 0.88 8.02
N ALA A 64 -9.02 0.33 8.87
CA ALA A 64 -9.42 -0.45 10.06
C ALA A 64 -10.19 0.42 11.07
N ILE A 65 -9.75 1.66 11.33
CA ILE A 65 -10.45 2.59 12.22
C ILE A 65 -11.84 2.94 11.66
N VAL A 66 -11.94 3.24 10.36
CA VAL A 66 -13.23 3.53 9.72
C VAL A 66 -14.18 2.32 9.78
N GLN A 67 -13.65 1.12 9.57
CA GLN A 67 -14.43 -0.11 9.65
C GLN A 67 -14.86 -0.43 11.09
N PHE A 68 -14.00 -0.16 12.08
CA PHE A 68 -14.33 -0.27 13.49
C PHE A 68 -15.42 0.72 13.90
N LEU A 69 -15.34 1.98 13.46
CA LEU A 69 -16.36 3.00 13.72
C LEU A 69 -17.70 2.63 13.08
N LYS A 70 -17.71 2.09 11.86
CA LYS A 70 -18.93 1.58 11.22
C LYS A 70 -19.57 0.43 12.01
N ASN A 71 -18.78 -0.57 12.38
CA ASN A 71 -19.27 -1.74 13.11
C ASN A 71 -19.69 -1.41 14.55
N GLY A 72 -18.99 -0.50 15.23
CA GLY A 72 -19.28 -0.11 16.62
C GLY A 72 -20.48 0.85 16.75
N MET A 73 -20.80 1.63 15.73
CA MET A 73 -21.94 2.55 15.74
C MET A 73 -23.23 1.98 15.14
N ASN A 74 -23.29 0.68 14.76
CA ASN A 74 -24.47 0.06 14.12
C ASN A 74 -25.05 0.93 12.98
N PHE A 75 -24.20 1.33 12.04
CA PHE A 75 -24.59 2.02 10.80
C PHE A 75 -24.28 1.18 9.56
#